data_AF-A0A023BNA3-F1
#
_entry.id   AF-A0A023BNA3-F1
#
_cell.length_a   1.000
_cell.length_b   1.000
_cell.length_c   1.000
_cell.angle_alpha   90.00
_cell.angle_beta   90.00
_cell.angle_gamma   90.00
#
_symmetry.space_group_name_H-M   'P 1'
#
loop_
_entity.id
_entity.type
_entity.pdbx_description
1 polymer ?
#
loop_
_entity_poly.entity_id
_entity_poly.type
_entity_poly.pdbx_seq_one_letter_code
_entity_poly.pdbx_strand_id
1 'polypeptide(L)'
;MKKIILLITFVASLGLNAQKKIKLEDNSNASNFYFHNNKVGIGTNVPKSLLQIAGGSNNWNESTPGTLVGAIHLDPENSTNHFGSAITFGASDTSNGETAQAGIYVRSDGSYGTKMYFSTTDTYVSGSKTAMSIDHRGMVGIGTISPKSKLQIAGGSNNWNESTPGTLVGSIHLDPENSSNHFGS
;
A
#
# COMPACT_ATOMS: atom_id res chain seq x y z
N MET A 1 71.01 -20.99 24.32
CA MET A 1 70.89 -21.14 22.85
C MET A 1 69.45 -21.55 22.51
N LYS A 2 68.81 -20.81 21.59
CA LYS A 2 67.72 -21.17 20.64
C LYS A 2 66.90 -22.44 20.99
N LYS A 3 65.55 -22.42 21.04
CA LYS A 3 64.67 -22.14 19.90
C LYS A 3 63.25 -21.71 20.32
N ILE A 4 62.86 -20.54 19.82
CA ILE A 4 61.51 -20.18 19.36
C ILE A 4 61.04 -21.22 18.34
N ILE A 5 59.75 -21.63 18.33
CA ILE A 5 58.92 -21.98 17.15
C ILE A 5 57.45 -22.22 17.61
N LEU A 6 56.60 -21.26 17.23
CA LEU A 6 55.28 -21.44 16.65
C LEU A 6 54.08 -21.89 17.52
N LEU A 7 53.37 -20.91 18.05
CA LEU A 7 51.89 -20.90 17.99
C LEU A 7 51.38 -19.48 17.68
N ILE A 8 51.90 -18.89 16.59
CA ILE A 8 51.47 -17.57 16.06
C ILE A 8 50.25 -17.71 15.14
N THR A 9 49.76 -18.93 14.86
CA THR A 9 48.62 -19.12 13.93
C THR A 9 47.24 -19.09 14.58
N PHE A 10 47.12 -18.87 15.90
CA PHE A 10 45.79 -18.65 16.50
C PHE A 10 45.28 -17.20 16.36
N VAL A 11 46.07 -16.30 15.76
CA VAL A 11 45.71 -14.87 15.61
C VAL A 11 45.12 -14.55 14.22
N ALA A 12 44.94 -15.53 13.33
CA ALA A 12 44.45 -15.31 11.98
C ALA A 12 42.97 -15.69 11.73
N SER A 13 42.09 -15.75 12.75
CA SER A 13 40.64 -15.91 12.47
C SER A 13 39.67 -15.09 13.31
N LEU A 14 40.11 -14.24 14.24
CA LEU A 14 39.21 -13.42 15.06
C LEU A 14 39.38 -11.93 14.70
N GLY A 15 39.17 -11.64 13.43
CA GLY A 15 39.33 -10.30 12.88
C GLY A 15 38.35 -10.04 11.74
N LEU A 16 37.08 -10.44 11.91
CA LEU A 16 36.00 -9.90 11.10
C LEU A 16 34.79 -9.78 12.02
N ASN A 17 34.38 -8.55 12.26
CA ASN A 17 33.17 -8.23 13.00
C ASN A 17 32.06 -9.21 12.62
N ALA A 18 31.60 -10.01 13.58
CA ALA A 18 30.32 -10.65 13.48
C ALA A 18 29.27 -9.52 13.49
N GLN A 19 29.12 -8.82 12.36
CA GLN A 19 27.85 -8.18 12.08
C GLN A 19 26.85 -9.32 12.19
N LYS A 20 25.99 -9.20 13.19
CA LYS A 20 24.91 -10.09 13.59
C LYS A 20 24.00 -10.30 12.37
N LYS A 21 24.47 -11.14 11.46
CA LYS A 21 23.80 -11.59 10.25
C LYS A 21 22.70 -12.49 10.77
N ILE A 22 21.46 -12.04 10.66
CA ILE A 22 20.28 -12.89 10.81
C ILE A 22 20.56 -14.08 9.88
N LYS A 23 20.89 -15.24 10.46
CA LYS A 23 20.97 -16.50 9.72
C LYS A 23 19.54 -16.86 9.40
N LEU A 24 19.10 -16.55 8.19
CA LEU A 24 17.90 -17.16 7.64
C LEU A 24 18.33 -18.54 7.14
N GLU A 25 17.61 -19.55 7.60
CA GLU A 25 17.93 -20.96 7.42
C GLU A 25 17.83 -21.33 5.94
N ASP A 26 18.92 -21.20 5.18
CA ASP A 26 19.51 -22.27 4.38
C ASP A 26 20.78 -21.74 3.68
N ASN A 27 21.92 -22.26 4.09
CA ASN A 27 23.24 -21.73 3.76
C ASN A 27 23.75 -22.32 2.43
N SER A 28 22.97 -22.12 1.35
CA SER A 28 23.41 -22.45 -0.02
C SER A 28 23.00 -21.43 -1.09
N ASN A 29 22.03 -20.55 -0.83
CA ASN A 29 21.70 -19.39 -1.66
C ASN A 29 21.49 -18.19 -0.76
N ALA A 30 22.27 -17.12 -0.94
CA ALA A 30 22.28 -15.96 -0.05
C ALA A 30 20.85 -15.49 0.27
N SER A 31 20.55 -15.39 1.56
CA SER A 31 19.25 -15.00 2.10
C SER A 31 18.67 -13.78 1.36
N ASN A 32 17.48 -13.92 0.76
CA ASN A 32 16.75 -12.86 0.08
C ASN A 32 16.29 -11.71 0.99
N PHE A 33 16.78 -11.63 2.21
CA PHE A 33 16.49 -10.59 3.19
C PHE A 33 17.82 -10.07 3.76
N TYR A 34 18.01 -8.76 3.68
CA TYR A 34 19.24 -8.06 3.98
C TYR A 34 18.93 -6.91 4.93
N PHE A 35 19.60 -6.89 6.08
CA PHE A 35 19.64 -5.70 6.92
C PHE A 35 20.98 -4.98 6.69
N HIS A 36 20.95 -3.80 6.09
CA HIS A 36 22.15 -3.04 5.70
C HIS A 36 21.94 -1.54 5.96
N ASN A 37 22.86 -0.90 6.67
CA ASN A 37 22.80 0.53 7.01
C ASN A 37 21.43 0.99 7.55
N ASN A 38 20.89 0.27 8.54
CA ASN A 38 19.56 0.51 9.15
C ASN A 38 18.36 0.40 8.19
N LYS A 39 18.49 -0.38 7.12
CA LYS A 39 17.44 -0.62 6.14
C LYS A 39 17.25 -2.11 5.90
N VAL A 40 16.02 -2.50 5.58
CA VAL A 40 15.64 -3.87 5.19
C VAL A 40 15.50 -3.93 3.68
N GLY A 41 16.27 -4.80 3.03
CA GLY A 41 16.15 -5.16 1.63
C GLY A 41 15.60 -6.57 1.50
N ILE A 42 14.58 -6.78 0.69
CA ILE A 42 14.13 -8.10 0.23
C ILE A 42 14.47 -8.21 -1.25
N GLY A 43 15.27 -9.20 -1.65
CA GLY A 43 15.77 -9.34 -3.03
C GLY A 43 16.83 -8.29 -3.44
N THR A 44 17.35 -7.48 -2.51
CA THR A 44 18.43 -6.50 -2.76
C THR A 44 19.35 -6.37 -1.54
N ASN A 45 20.67 -6.36 -1.78
CA ASN A 45 21.69 -6.19 -0.73
C ASN A 45 22.14 -4.73 -0.55
N VAL A 46 21.65 -3.79 -1.37
CA VAL A 46 21.91 -2.35 -1.26
C VAL A 46 20.57 -1.60 -1.22
N PRO A 47 19.78 -1.73 -0.14
CA PRO A 47 18.50 -1.05 -0.02
C PRO A 47 18.66 0.48 -0.03
N LYS A 48 17.82 1.14 -0.83
CA LYS A 48 17.81 2.61 -0.98
C LYS A 48 16.85 3.29 0.02
N SER A 49 15.80 2.59 0.46
CA SER A 49 14.80 3.03 1.46
C SER A 49 14.83 2.17 2.72
N LEU A 50 14.13 2.59 3.80
CA LEU A 50 14.03 1.81 5.07
C LEU A 50 13.54 0.38 4.86
N LEU A 51 12.60 0.20 3.92
CA LEU A 51 12.21 -1.10 3.38
C LEU A 51 12.26 -1.01 1.85
N GLN A 52 13.03 -1.89 1.21
CA GLN A 52 13.02 -2.05 -0.25
C GLN A 52 12.75 -3.52 -0.57
N ILE A 53 11.74 -3.77 -1.39
CA ILE A 53 11.49 -5.09 -1.98
C ILE A 53 11.85 -4.99 -3.46
N ALA A 54 12.77 -5.82 -3.93
CA ALA A 54 13.23 -5.88 -5.31
C ALA A 54 12.86 -7.24 -5.94
N GLY A 55 12.46 -7.21 -7.21
CA GLY A 55 11.90 -8.37 -7.91
C GLY A 55 10.37 -8.43 -7.82
N GLY A 56 9.79 -9.59 -8.13
CA GLY A 56 8.34 -9.82 -8.06
C GLY A 56 7.51 -9.09 -9.13
N SER A 57 8.15 -8.48 -10.13
CA SER A 57 7.48 -7.86 -11.28
C SER A 57 7.07 -8.91 -12.31
N ASN A 58 5.91 -8.72 -12.95
CA ASN A 58 5.49 -9.45 -14.14
C ASN A 58 5.13 -8.47 -15.27
N ASN A 59 5.04 -8.97 -16.51
CA ASN A 59 4.49 -8.21 -17.63
C ASN A 59 2.96 -8.36 -17.66
N TRP A 60 2.26 -7.62 -16.80
CA TRP A 60 0.79 -7.70 -16.68
C TRP A 60 0.11 -7.07 -17.89
N ASN A 61 -0.96 -7.69 -18.38
CA ASN A 61 -1.80 -7.11 -19.42
C ASN A 61 -2.57 -5.89 -18.90
N GLU A 62 -2.61 -4.82 -19.69
CA GLU A 62 -3.18 -3.51 -19.28
C GLU A 62 -4.69 -3.56 -18.98
N SER A 63 -5.46 -4.41 -19.67
CA SER A 63 -6.91 -4.54 -19.48
C SER A 63 -7.29 -5.70 -18.56
N THR A 64 -6.43 -6.71 -18.44
CA THR A 64 -6.71 -7.92 -17.65
C THR A 64 -5.42 -8.44 -17.01
N PRO A 65 -5.00 -7.87 -15.85
CA PRO A 65 -3.77 -8.28 -15.17
C PRO A 65 -3.70 -9.78 -14.81
N GLY A 66 -4.84 -10.45 -14.63
CA GLY A 66 -4.87 -11.90 -14.33
C GLY A 66 -4.62 -12.23 -12.86
N THR A 67 -4.13 -13.43 -12.57
CA THR A 67 -4.03 -14.00 -11.21
C THR A 67 -2.60 -14.04 -10.65
N LEU A 68 -1.60 -13.55 -11.39
CA LEU A 68 -0.21 -13.52 -10.93
C LEU A 68 -0.01 -12.52 -9.80
N VAL A 69 0.83 -12.86 -8.84
CA VAL A 69 1.15 -12.03 -7.66
C VAL A 69 2.35 -11.10 -7.92
N GLY A 70 2.36 -9.95 -7.26
CA GLY A 70 3.46 -8.98 -7.30
C GLY A 70 4.44 -9.11 -6.13
N ALA A 71 5.35 -8.15 -6.00
CA ALA A 71 6.32 -8.08 -4.91
C ALA A 71 5.69 -7.98 -3.50
N ILE A 72 4.47 -7.44 -3.42
CA ILE A 72 3.64 -7.44 -2.22
C ILE A 72 2.30 -8.09 -2.59
N HIS A 73 1.98 -9.19 -1.93
CA HIS A 73 0.70 -9.89 -2.07
C HIS A 73 0.16 -10.16 -0.66
N LEU A 74 -1.05 -9.69 -0.41
CA LEU A 74 -1.74 -9.86 0.86
C LEU A 74 -2.89 -10.83 0.64
N ASP A 75 -2.76 -12.04 1.19
CA ASP A 75 -3.84 -13.02 1.25
C ASP A 75 -4.61 -12.82 2.55
N PRO A 76 -5.94 -12.63 2.54
CA PRO A 76 -6.73 -12.58 3.77
C PRO A 76 -6.75 -13.91 4.53
N GLU A 77 -6.35 -15.03 3.92
CA GLU A 77 -6.38 -16.39 4.48
C GLU A 77 -7.72 -16.75 5.14
N ASN A 78 -8.80 -16.18 4.60
CA ASN A 78 -10.14 -16.33 5.13
C ASN A 78 -11.15 -16.41 3.98
N SER A 79 -11.85 -17.55 3.89
CA SER A 79 -12.81 -17.85 2.84
C SER A 79 -14.24 -17.39 3.15
N THR A 80 -14.48 -16.82 4.34
CA THR A 80 -15.81 -16.31 4.67
C THR A 80 -16.11 -15.04 3.88
N ASN A 81 -17.40 -14.86 3.58
CA ASN A 81 -17.89 -13.71 2.85
C ASN A 81 -17.44 -12.41 3.51
N HIS A 82 -17.10 -11.42 2.69
CA HIS A 82 -16.80 -10.06 3.12
C HIS A 82 -15.46 -9.83 3.84
N PHE A 83 -14.47 -10.71 3.69
CA PHE A 83 -13.12 -10.56 4.24
C PHE A 83 -12.13 -10.00 3.22
N GLY A 84 -10.98 -9.51 3.68
CA GLY A 84 -9.93 -9.01 2.81
C GLY A 84 -8.76 -8.42 3.60
N SER A 85 -7.74 -7.98 2.88
CA SER A 85 -6.53 -7.39 3.46
C SER A 85 -6.55 -5.87 3.38
N ALA A 86 -5.72 -5.22 4.20
CA ALA A 86 -5.60 -3.77 4.21
C ALA A 86 -4.16 -3.31 4.48
N ILE A 87 -3.85 -2.11 4.00
CA ILE A 87 -2.72 -1.30 4.49
C ILE A 87 -3.33 -0.17 5.30
N THR A 88 -3.07 -0.17 6.61
CA THR A 88 -3.66 0.78 7.55
C THR A 88 -2.62 1.73 8.11
N PHE A 89 -3.05 2.94 8.41
CA PHE A 89 -2.24 4.00 9.01
C PHE A 89 -2.92 4.49 10.28
N GLY A 90 -2.16 4.64 11.36
CA GLY A 90 -2.62 5.28 12.57
C GLY A 90 -2.35 6.78 12.58
N ALA A 91 -2.94 7.48 13.55
CA ALA A 91 -2.73 8.90 13.77
C ALA A 91 -2.00 9.11 15.11
N SER A 92 -0.85 9.77 15.11
CA SER A 92 0.02 9.87 16.31
C SER A 92 -0.60 10.67 17.46
N ASP A 93 -1.54 11.55 17.16
CA ASP A 93 -2.29 12.39 18.10
C ASP A 93 -3.48 11.65 18.77
N THR A 94 -3.72 10.38 18.43
CA THR A 94 -4.66 9.49 19.13
C THR A 94 -4.10 8.09 19.31
N SER A 95 -4.20 7.53 20.52
CA SER A 95 -3.70 6.18 20.83
C SER A 95 -2.26 5.91 20.35
N ASN A 96 -1.40 6.94 20.24
CA ASN A 96 -0.05 6.86 19.68
C ASN A 96 0.06 6.23 18.28
N GLY A 97 -1.01 6.26 17.47
CA GLY A 97 -1.05 5.63 16.16
C GLY A 97 -1.26 4.10 16.17
N GLU A 98 -1.61 3.50 17.31
CA GLU A 98 -1.83 2.05 17.43
C GLU A 98 -3.14 1.57 16.80
N THR A 99 -4.08 2.48 16.52
CA THR A 99 -5.37 2.16 15.86
C THR A 99 -5.40 2.67 14.43
N ALA A 100 -6.10 1.94 13.55
CA ALA A 100 -6.28 2.36 12.16
C ALA A 100 -7.20 3.59 12.06
N GLN A 101 -6.66 4.69 11.54
CA GLN A 101 -7.36 5.96 11.34
C GLN A 101 -7.43 6.37 9.85
N ALA A 102 -6.62 5.73 9.00
CA ALA A 102 -6.74 5.77 7.55
C ALA A 102 -6.29 4.42 6.95
N GLY A 103 -6.61 4.19 5.68
CA GLY A 103 -6.10 2.99 5.01
C GLY A 103 -6.63 2.75 3.60
N ILE A 104 -6.01 1.75 2.97
CA ILE A 104 -6.43 1.14 1.71
C ILE A 104 -6.92 -0.26 2.04
N TYR A 105 -8.19 -0.53 1.79
CA TYR A 105 -8.83 -1.79 2.14
C TYR A 105 -9.30 -2.50 0.88
N VAL A 106 -9.06 -3.79 0.80
CA VAL A 106 -9.67 -4.67 -0.20
C VAL A 106 -10.62 -5.61 0.52
N ARG A 107 -11.76 -5.92 -0.10
CA ARG A 107 -12.74 -6.87 0.42
C ARG A 107 -13.18 -7.80 -0.69
N SER A 108 -13.35 -9.07 -0.38
CA SER A 108 -13.81 -10.10 -1.30
C SER A 108 -15.04 -10.85 -0.80
N ASP A 109 -15.82 -11.38 -1.74
CA ASP A 109 -16.98 -12.23 -1.49
C ASP A 109 -17.27 -13.06 -2.75
N GLY A 110 -17.73 -14.30 -2.58
CA GLY A 110 -18.05 -15.18 -3.71
C GLY A 110 -19.13 -14.63 -4.65
N SER A 111 -20.01 -13.74 -4.17
CA SER A 111 -21.11 -13.17 -4.95
C SER A 111 -20.71 -11.99 -5.85
N TYR A 112 -19.65 -11.26 -5.51
CA TYR A 112 -19.26 -10.07 -6.26
C TYR A 112 -17.77 -10.01 -6.65
N GLY A 113 -16.91 -10.92 -6.18
CA GLY A 113 -15.47 -10.80 -6.43
C GLY A 113 -14.83 -9.85 -5.43
N THR A 114 -14.16 -8.77 -5.89
CA THR A 114 -13.42 -7.84 -5.02
C THR A 114 -13.92 -6.40 -5.10
N LYS A 115 -13.72 -5.63 -4.02
CA LYS A 115 -13.94 -4.19 -3.94
C LYS A 115 -12.74 -3.54 -3.26
N MET A 116 -12.49 -2.26 -3.55
CA MET A 116 -11.43 -1.47 -2.93
C MET A 116 -11.99 -0.21 -2.29
N TYR A 117 -11.40 0.21 -1.16
CA TYR A 117 -11.82 1.38 -0.40
C TYR A 117 -10.62 2.21 0.04
N PHE A 118 -10.77 3.52 -0.04
CA PHE A 118 -9.86 4.50 0.55
C PHE A 118 -10.59 5.18 1.69
N SER A 119 -10.01 5.10 2.88
CA SER A 119 -10.68 5.55 4.10
C SER A 119 -9.81 6.53 4.89
N THR A 120 -10.46 7.52 5.49
CA THR A 120 -9.88 8.50 6.41
C THR A 120 -10.82 8.68 7.59
N THR A 121 -10.32 9.24 8.69
CA THR A 121 -11.14 9.53 9.87
C THR A 121 -11.52 11.02 9.92
N ASP A 122 -12.75 11.31 10.31
CA ASP A 122 -13.23 12.63 10.74
C ASP A 122 -13.35 12.72 12.28
N THR A 123 -13.28 11.58 12.97
CA THR A 123 -13.33 11.47 14.43
C THR A 123 -12.73 10.14 14.88
N TYR A 124 -11.78 10.21 15.83
CA TYR A 124 -10.98 9.07 16.25
C TYR A 124 -11.75 7.93 16.90
N VAL A 125 -12.91 8.21 17.51
CA VAL A 125 -13.70 7.17 18.23
C VAL A 125 -14.28 6.11 17.29
N SER A 126 -14.57 6.49 16.04
CA SER A 126 -15.13 5.58 15.03
C SER A 126 -14.08 4.96 14.12
N GLY A 127 -12.83 5.41 14.19
CA GLY A 127 -11.78 5.02 13.26
C GLY A 127 -12.02 5.51 11.84
N SER A 128 -11.27 4.93 10.89
CA SER A 128 -11.38 5.29 9.48
C SER A 128 -12.77 5.01 8.88
N LYS A 129 -13.26 5.92 8.04
CA LYS A 129 -14.49 5.81 7.25
C LYS A 129 -14.18 5.86 5.76
N THR A 130 -14.88 5.07 4.95
CA THR A 130 -14.68 5.06 3.49
C THR A 130 -15.08 6.39 2.88
N ALA A 131 -14.11 7.08 2.27
CA ALA A 131 -14.33 8.31 1.51
C ALA A 131 -14.50 8.02 0.01
N MET A 132 -13.72 7.07 -0.52
CA MET A 132 -13.80 6.61 -1.91
C MET A 132 -13.89 5.09 -1.99
N SER A 133 -14.72 4.59 -2.91
CA SER A 133 -14.84 3.16 -3.21
C SER A 133 -14.65 2.88 -4.69
N ILE A 134 -14.14 1.70 -4.99
CA ILE A 134 -14.19 1.09 -6.31
C ILE A 134 -14.93 -0.23 -6.16
N ASP A 135 -16.09 -0.36 -6.81
CA ASP A 135 -16.85 -1.60 -6.75
C ASP A 135 -16.29 -2.67 -7.71
N HIS A 136 -16.80 -3.89 -7.57
CA HIS A 136 -16.40 -5.03 -8.39
C HIS A 136 -16.66 -4.90 -9.90
N ARG A 137 -17.45 -3.92 -10.32
CA ARG A 137 -17.73 -3.61 -11.74
C ARG A 137 -16.86 -2.47 -12.27
N GLY A 138 -15.89 -2.04 -11.45
CA GLY A 138 -15.01 -0.92 -11.74
C GLY A 138 -15.69 0.45 -11.69
N MET A 139 -16.77 0.59 -10.92
CA MET A 139 -17.42 1.89 -10.69
C MET A 139 -16.82 2.59 -9.47
N VAL A 140 -16.53 3.89 -9.61
CA VAL A 140 -15.94 4.71 -8.54
C VAL A 140 -17.03 5.49 -7.82
N GLY A 141 -17.09 5.38 -6.51
CA GLY A 141 -17.96 6.16 -5.63
C GLY A 141 -17.16 7.11 -4.74
N ILE A 142 -17.53 8.38 -4.66
CA ILE A 142 -17.04 9.33 -3.65
C ILE A 142 -18.20 9.64 -2.70
N GLY A 143 -18.02 9.37 -1.41
CA GLY A 143 -19.08 9.48 -0.41
C GLY A 143 -20.17 8.39 -0.51
N THR A 144 -20.01 7.38 -1.39
CA THR A 144 -20.90 6.23 -1.52
C THR A 144 -20.11 4.95 -1.79
N ILE A 145 -20.60 3.83 -1.27
CA ILE A 145 -20.02 2.49 -1.46
C ILE A 145 -20.79 1.63 -2.48
N SER A 146 -21.89 2.17 -3.02
CA SER A 146 -22.77 1.51 -4.00
C SER A 146 -23.02 2.42 -5.20
N PRO A 147 -21.99 2.76 -5.98
CA PRO A 147 -22.12 3.63 -7.15
C PRO A 147 -23.06 3.03 -8.21
N LYS A 148 -23.98 3.85 -8.73
CA LYS A 148 -24.95 3.47 -9.79
C LYS A 148 -24.48 3.82 -11.21
N SER A 149 -23.42 4.59 -11.33
CA SER A 149 -22.79 5.05 -12.57
C SER A 149 -21.27 4.84 -12.48
N LYS A 150 -20.55 4.91 -13.61
CA LYS A 150 -19.08 4.71 -13.67
C LYS A 150 -18.33 5.59 -12.67
N LEU A 151 -18.79 6.82 -12.48
CA LEU A 151 -18.40 7.70 -11.39
C LEU A 151 -19.68 8.22 -10.72
N GLN A 152 -19.78 8.10 -9.39
CA GLN A 152 -20.85 8.71 -8.59
C GLN A 152 -20.24 9.48 -7.41
N ILE A 153 -20.62 10.74 -7.26
CA ILE A 153 -20.30 11.56 -6.08
C ILE A 153 -21.60 11.77 -5.29
N ALA A 154 -21.64 11.28 -4.06
CA ALA A 154 -22.77 11.48 -3.16
C ALA A 154 -22.58 12.75 -2.31
N GLY A 155 -23.69 13.41 -1.95
CA GLY A 155 -23.64 14.60 -1.10
C GLY A 155 -23.17 15.88 -1.80
N GLY A 156 -23.20 15.94 -3.14
CA GLY A 156 -23.04 17.20 -3.86
C GLY A 156 -24.12 18.20 -3.43
N SER A 157 -23.73 19.45 -3.18
CA SER A 157 -24.62 20.51 -2.70
C SER A 157 -25.86 20.66 -3.61
N ASN A 158 -27.06 20.61 -3.04
CA ASN A 158 -28.34 20.78 -3.74
C ASN A 158 -28.59 22.21 -4.28
N ASN A 159 -27.60 23.11 -4.16
CA ASN A 159 -27.70 24.53 -4.47
C ASN A 159 -26.78 24.92 -5.63
N TRP A 160 -26.79 24.17 -6.72
CA TRP A 160 -26.24 24.67 -7.98
C TRP A 160 -27.27 25.60 -8.62
N ASN A 161 -27.02 26.90 -8.57
CA ASN A 161 -27.74 27.92 -9.32
C ASN A 161 -26.72 28.62 -10.21
N GLU A 162 -26.96 28.61 -11.52
CA GLU A 162 -26.12 29.27 -12.53
C GLU A 162 -25.87 30.76 -12.22
N SER A 163 -26.83 31.42 -11.56
CA SER A 163 -26.75 32.84 -11.18
C SER A 163 -26.06 33.12 -9.84
N THR A 164 -25.87 32.10 -9.00
CA THR A 164 -25.15 32.19 -7.72
C THR A 164 -24.44 30.86 -7.44
N PRO A 165 -23.31 30.59 -8.09
CA PRO A 165 -22.50 29.41 -7.80
C PRO A 165 -21.95 29.59 -6.39
N GLY A 166 -22.64 29.03 -5.40
CA GLY A 166 -22.29 29.20 -3.99
C GLY A 166 -20.81 28.87 -3.76
N THR A 167 -20.17 29.60 -2.85
CA THR A 167 -18.75 29.44 -2.51
C THR A 167 -18.42 28.12 -1.80
N LEU A 168 -19.42 27.23 -1.62
CA LEU A 168 -19.28 25.90 -1.07
C LEU A 168 -19.30 24.87 -2.20
N VAL A 169 -18.09 24.48 -2.58
CA VAL A 169 -17.68 23.42 -3.51
C VAL A 169 -18.70 22.29 -3.69
N GLY A 170 -19.37 22.28 -4.84
CA GLY A 170 -19.84 21.07 -5.53
C GLY A 170 -19.11 20.97 -6.86
N SER A 171 -17.80 20.70 -6.82
CA SER A 171 -16.89 20.85 -7.97
C SER A 171 -16.47 19.49 -8.51
N ILE A 172 -17.20 18.93 -9.46
CA ILE A 172 -16.46 18.31 -10.57
C ILE A 172 -16.04 19.48 -11.46
N HIS A 173 -14.92 20.12 -11.12
CA HIS A 173 -14.25 21.02 -12.05
C HIS A 173 -13.50 20.13 -13.04
N LEU A 174 -14.16 19.74 -14.13
CA LEU A 174 -13.45 19.24 -15.30
C LEU A 174 -12.83 20.49 -15.92
N ASP A 175 -11.53 20.69 -15.76
CA ASP A 175 -10.84 21.76 -16.49
C ASP A 175 -10.95 21.39 -17.98
N PRO A 176 -11.72 22.13 -18.80
CA PRO A 176 -11.61 21.93 -20.22
C PRO A 176 -10.25 22.51 -20.59
N GLU A 177 -9.26 21.67 -20.91
CA GLU A 177 -7.96 22.10 -21.43
C GLU A 177 -8.07 22.79 -22.81
N ASN A 178 -9.01 23.72 -22.98
CA ASN A 178 -9.10 24.58 -24.13
C ASN A 178 -9.94 25.83 -23.80
N SER A 179 -9.33 27.00 -23.92
CA SER A 179 -9.97 28.31 -23.87
C SER A 179 -10.90 28.60 -25.05
N SER A 180 -11.35 27.58 -25.79
CA SER A 180 -12.36 27.70 -26.84
C SER A 180 -13.55 26.80 -26.53
N ASN A 181 -14.61 27.47 -26.09
CA ASN A 181 -15.99 26.99 -25.91
C ASN A 181 -16.31 25.72 -26.70
N HIS A 182 -16.50 24.59 -26.00
CA HIS A 182 -17.49 23.56 -26.33
C HIS A 182 -17.72 22.70 -25.08
N PHE A 183 -18.72 23.08 -24.28
CA PHE A 183 -19.25 22.22 -23.23
C PHE A 183 -19.92 21.00 -23.87
N GLY A 184 -19.80 19.86 -23.19
CA GLY A 184 -20.12 18.53 -23.69
C GLY A 184 -21.55 18.32 -24.21
N SER A 185 -21.67 17.29 -25.06
CA SER A 185 -22.92 16.68 -25.53
C SER A 185 -23.74 16.05 -24.41
#